data_AF-X7YZD2-F1
#
_entry.id   AF-X7YZD2-F1
#
_cell.length_a   1.000
_cell.length_b   1.000
_cell.length_c   1.000
_cell.angle_alpha   90.00
_cell.angle_beta   90.00
_cell.angle_gamma   90.00
#
_symmetry.space_group_name_H-M   'P 1'
#
loop_
_entity.id
_entity.type
_entity.pdbx_description
1 polymer ?
#
loop_
_entity_poly.entity_id
_entity_poly.type
_entity_poly.pdbx_seq_one_letter_code
_entity_poly.pdbx_strand_id
1 'polypeptide(L)'
;MNGTEHEADANPPLTVELLADLQAGLLDDEAAAGIRRRVRTDPQAAAILRALQRVRRDLADAGADPASAPDPPADVTARISGTLRSTASGESSAAHAAQPRIRPGKILAGIAGFCAAVAAIGVGTAALVTAPSPAPSAPTTAMHITVSTPPPVIPLSHEQILELLQRTPDYGPVDAALADPSRRASCLSGLGYPASTQILGAQPIGINARPGLLLVVPGDGPDTVAVYAVALNCSAADTGLLASTTVARATGS
;
A
#
# COMPACT_ATOMS: atom_id res chain seq x y z
N MET A 1 37.34 -8.15 -36.77
CA MET A 1 38.10 -6.93 -36.42
C MET A 1 37.08 -5.80 -36.38
N ASN A 2 36.65 -5.15 -35.30
CA ASN A 2 36.91 -5.09 -33.85
C ASN A 2 35.50 -4.99 -33.20
N GLY A 3 35.17 -5.42 -31.98
CA GLY A 3 35.93 -5.36 -30.74
C GLY A 3 35.23 -4.37 -29.77
N THR A 4 34.48 -4.93 -28.80
CA THR A 4 34.31 -4.47 -27.40
C THR A 4 33.77 -3.08 -27.08
N GLU A 5 32.44 -2.85 -27.08
CA GLU A 5 31.75 -1.86 -26.21
C GLU A 5 30.26 -2.31 -26.11
N HIS A 6 29.78 -3.11 -25.14
CA HIS A 6 29.37 -2.68 -23.80
C HIS A 6 28.99 -3.94 -22.99
N GLU A 7 29.98 -4.70 -22.52
CA GLU A 7 29.81 -5.74 -21.48
C GLU A 7 29.89 -5.09 -20.09
N ALA A 8 29.09 -4.04 -19.91
CA ALA A 8 28.77 -3.38 -18.65
C ALA A 8 27.23 -3.32 -18.68
N ASP A 9 26.43 -3.91 -17.81
CA ASP A 9 26.60 -4.21 -16.40
C ASP A 9 25.66 -5.40 -16.13
N ALA A 10 26.20 -6.62 -16.04
CA ALA A 10 25.37 -7.82 -15.85
C ALA A 10 24.80 -7.91 -14.41
N ASN A 11 25.15 -6.99 -13.51
CA ASN A 11 24.62 -6.96 -12.16
C ASN A 11 24.44 -5.51 -11.68
N PRO A 12 23.20 -4.99 -11.60
CA PRO A 12 22.95 -3.60 -11.23
C PRO A 12 23.65 -3.25 -9.90
N PRO A 13 24.15 -2.01 -9.75
CA PRO A 13 24.89 -1.57 -8.57
C PRO A 13 24.07 -1.79 -7.29
N LEU A 14 24.76 -2.08 -6.18
CA LEU A 14 24.11 -2.22 -4.87
C LEU A 14 23.65 -0.84 -4.38
N THR A 15 22.45 -0.44 -4.78
CA THR A 15 21.85 0.83 -4.38
C THR A 15 21.35 0.79 -2.94
N VAL A 16 21.10 1.97 -2.36
CA VAL A 16 20.61 2.10 -0.99
C VAL A 16 19.21 1.48 -0.84
N GLU A 17 18.38 1.61 -1.86
CA GLU A 17 17.02 1.07 -1.91
C GLU A 17 17.06 -0.46 -1.87
N LEU A 18 17.94 -1.09 -2.66
CA LEU A 18 18.09 -2.55 -2.67
C LEU A 18 18.62 -3.09 -1.34
N LEU A 19 19.51 -2.34 -0.68
CA LEU A 19 19.97 -2.67 0.67
C LEU A 19 18.88 -2.45 1.73
N ALA A 20 18.00 -1.47 1.54
CA ALA A 20 16.84 -1.25 2.40
C ALA A 20 15.79 -2.36 2.25
N ASP A 21 15.51 -2.82 1.03
CA ASP A 21 14.61 -3.94 0.75
C ASP A 21 15.13 -5.25 1.36
N LEU A 22 16.45 -5.47 1.30
CA LEU A 22 17.11 -6.56 2.00
C LEU A 22 16.90 -6.47 3.52
N GLN A 23 16.93 -5.27 4.11
CA GLN A 23 16.70 -5.04 5.53
C GLN A 23 15.22 -5.11 5.96
N ALA A 24 14.31 -4.80 5.05
CA ALA A 24 12.87 -4.92 5.22
C ALA A 24 12.38 -6.38 5.04
N GLY A 25 13.24 -7.28 4.55
CA GLY A 25 12.88 -8.68 4.29
C GLY A 25 11.95 -8.83 3.09
N LEU A 26 11.96 -7.87 2.16
CA LEU A 26 11.08 -7.84 0.98
C LEU A 26 11.63 -8.65 -0.20
N LEU A 27 12.89 -9.08 -0.11
CA LEU A 27 13.54 -9.92 -1.13
C LEU A 27 13.26 -11.40 -0.88
N ASP A 28 13.10 -12.17 -1.95
CA ASP A 28 13.10 -13.63 -1.88
C ASP A 28 14.45 -14.17 -1.36
N ASP A 29 14.44 -15.40 -0.85
CA ASP A 29 15.60 -15.99 -0.17
C ASP A 29 16.83 -16.11 -1.08
N GLU A 30 16.64 -16.37 -2.37
CA GLU A 30 17.72 -16.53 -3.34
C GLU A 30 18.36 -15.18 -3.68
N ALA A 31 17.54 -14.17 -3.98
CA ALA A 31 17.96 -12.80 -4.19
C ALA A 31 18.68 -12.26 -2.95
N ALA A 32 18.09 -12.44 -1.77
CA ALA A 32 18.69 -12.00 -0.51
C ALA A 32 20.04 -12.68 -0.25
N ALA A 33 20.18 -13.98 -0.53
CA ALA A 33 21.46 -14.69 -0.42
C ALA A 33 22.49 -14.17 -1.45
N GLY A 34 22.06 -13.86 -2.67
CA GLY A 34 22.88 -13.22 -3.69
C GLY A 34 23.43 -11.87 -3.26
N ILE A 35 22.56 -10.98 -2.77
CA ILE A 35 22.96 -9.65 -2.28
C ILE A 35 23.89 -9.77 -1.06
N ARG A 36 23.60 -10.65 -0.09
CA ARG A 36 24.49 -10.89 1.06
C ARG A 36 25.89 -11.37 0.64
N ARG A 37 26.01 -12.18 -0.42
CA ARG A 37 27.32 -12.57 -0.98
C ARG A 37 28.05 -11.38 -1.58
N ARG A 38 27.38 -10.54 -2.36
CA ARG A 38 27.97 -9.34 -2.99
C ARG A 38 28.41 -8.29 -1.97
N VAL A 39 27.62 -8.06 -0.93
CA VAL A 39 27.95 -7.16 0.18
C VAL A 39 29.23 -7.59 0.90
N ARG A 40 29.52 -8.90 1.00
CA ARG A 40 30.78 -9.37 1.64
C ARG A 40 32.02 -8.99 0.85
N THR A 41 31.89 -8.82 -0.46
CA THR A 41 32.99 -8.43 -1.35
C THR A 41 33.06 -6.92 -1.61
N ASP A 42 32.05 -6.15 -1.15
CA ASP A 42 31.96 -4.71 -1.35
C ASP A 42 32.08 -3.96 0.00
N PRO A 43 33.21 -3.27 0.27
CA PRO A 43 33.43 -2.57 1.54
C PRO A 43 32.52 -1.34 1.72
N GLN A 44 32.08 -0.70 0.64
CA GLN A 44 31.19 0.47 0.70
C GLN A 44 29.76 0.02 1.07
N ALA A 45 29.25 -1.02 0.42
CA ALA A 45 27.96 -1.60 0.78
C ALA A 45 27.94 -2.13 2.22
N ALA A 46 29.03 -2.76 2.67
CA ALA A 46 29.19 -3.18 4.06
C ALA A 46 29.18 -2.00 5.05
N ALA A 47 29.78 -0.85 4.69
CA ALA A 47 29.76 0.35 5.53
C ALA A 47 28.33 0.92 5.66
N ILE A 48 27.56 0.96 4.58
CA ILE A 48 26.16 1.42 4.57
C ILE A 48 25.29 0.53 5.47
N LEU A 49 25.39 -0.79 5.34
CA LEU A 49 24.62 -1.71 6.20
C LEU A 49 24.98 -1.57 7.69
N ARG A 50 26.26 -1.33 8.01
CA ARG A 50 26.67 -1.05 9.40
C ARG A 50 26.08 0.24 9.94
N ALA A 51 25.99 1.28 9.11
CA ALA A 51 25.37 2.56 9.48
C ALA A 51 23.87 2.37 9.76
N LEU A 52 23.15 1.67 8.88
CA LEU A 52 21.73 1.33 9.09
C LEU A 52 21.52 0.46 10.35
N GLN A 53 22.40 -0.51 10.59
CA GLN A 53 22.33 -1.33 11.80
C GLN A 53 22.62 -0.53 13.08
N ARG A 54 23.42 0.54 13.00
CA ARG A 54 23.63 1.47 14.12
C ARG A 54 22.33 2.21 14.44
N VAL A 55 21.69 2.80 13.44
CA VAL A 55 20.38 3.49 13.61
C VAL A 55 19.32 2.55 14.20
N ARG A 56 19.26 1.29 13.75
CA ARG A 56 18.33 0.29 14.33
C ARG A 56 18.61 0.01 15.80
N ARG A 57 19.88 -0.02 16.22
CA ARG A 57 20.23 -0.20 17.64
C ARG A 57 19.90 1.06 18.44
N ASP A 58 20.28 2.23 17.95
CA ASP A 58 20.01 3.50 18.63
C ASP A 58 18.49 3.70 18.85
N LEU A 59 17.66 3.32 17.88
CA LEU A 59 16.21 3.35 18.01
C LEU A 59 15.68 2.30 19.01
N ALA A 60 16.28 1.11 19.04
CA ALA A 60 15.91 0.08 20.01
C ALA A 60 16.28 0.49 21.44
N ASP A 61 17.45 1.11 21.63
CA ASP A 61 17.91 1.63 22.91
C ASP A 61 17.00 2.79 23.37
N ALA A 62 16.62 3.70 22.47
CA ALA A 62 15.64 4.74 22.76
C ALA A 62 14.25 4.18 23.10
N GLY A 63 13.83 3.09 22.43
CA GLY A 63 12.56 2.42 22.74
C GLY A 63 12.57 1.64 24.06
N ALA A 64 13.74 1.22 24.53
CA ALA A 64 13.93 0.54 25.80
C ALA A 64 14.15 1.51 26.98
N ASP A 65 14.30 2.81 26.71
CA ASP A 65 14.46 3.84 27.73
C ASP A 65 13.14 4.02 28.52
N PRO A 66 13.12 3.72 29.83
CA PRO A 66 11.92 3.85 30.66
C PRO A 66 11.47 5.31 30.84
N ALA A 67 12.31 6.29 30.51
CA ALA A 67 11.92 7.70 30.49
C ALA A 67 11.15 8.09 29.21
N SER A 68 11.24 7.29 28.14
CA SER A 68 10.67 7.63 26.83
C SER A 68 9.17 7.29 26.72
N ALA A 69 8.66 6.29 27.47
CA ALA A 69 7.23 5.97 27.53
C ALA A 69 6.88 5.24 28.84
N PRO A 70 5.64 5.41 29.35
CA PRO A 70 5.18 4.65 30.51
C PRO A 70 5.06 3.15 30.18
N ASP A 71 5.36 2.31 31.19
CA ASP A 71 5.24 0.86 31.06
C ASP A 71 3.80 0.45 30.66
N PRO A 72 3.65 -0.58 29.80
CA PRO A 72 2.35 -1.10 29.45
C PRO A 72 1.67 -1.73 30.68
N PRO A 73 0.32 -1.69 30.76
CA PRO A 73 -0.42 -2.30 31.85
C PRO A 73 -0.08 -3.80 32.03
N ALA A 74 0.16 -4.20 33.29
CA ALA A 74 0.62 -5.55 33.62
C ALA A 74 -0.37 -6.66 33.24
N ASP A 75 -1.68 -6.35 33.21
CA ASP A 75 -2.73 -7.28 32.79
C ASP A 75 -2.64 -7.58 31.29
N VAL A 76 -2.31 -6.57 30.47
CA VAL A 76 -2.16 -6.71 29.02
C VAL A 76 -0.94 -7.57 28.69
N THR A 77 0.21 -7.30 29.31
CA THR A 77 1.44 -8.09 29.11
C THR A 77 1.28 -9.52 29.62
N ALA A 78 0.62 -9.73 30.77
CA ALA A 78 0.32 -11.06 31.29
C ALA A 78 -0.61 -11.85 30.36
N ARG A 79 -1.64 -11.20 29.79
CA ARG A 79 -2.57 -11.84 28.85
C ARG A 79 -1.85 -12.28 27.57
N ILE A 80 -1.04 -11.41 26.97
CA ILE A 80 -0.25 -11.73 25.77
C ILE A 80 0.74 -12.86 26.05
N SER A 81 1.47 -12.79 27.17
CA SER A 81 2.42 -13.82 27.59
C SER A 81 1.74 -15.16 27.82
N GLY A 82 0.55 -15.16 28.42
CA GLY A 82 -0.29 -16.35 28.61
C GLY A 82 -0.73 -16.96 27.28
N THR A 83 -1.17 -16.13 26.32
CA THR A 83 -1.53 -16.58 24.97
C THR A 83 -0.32 -17.19 24.24
N LEU A 84 0.82 -16.52 24.24
CA LEU A 84 2.05 -17.02 23.62
C LEU A 84 2.55 -18.33 24.25
N ARG A 85 2.43 -18.45 25.57
CA ARG A 85 2.78 -19.71 26.26
C ARG A 85 1.81 -20.82 25.89
N SER A 86 0.52 -20.52 25.77
CA SER A 86 -0.48 -21.51 25.34
C SER A 86 -0.26 -21.98 23.91
N THR A 87 0.16 -21.10 22.98
CA THR A 87 0.51 -21.47 21.60
C THR A 87 1.83 -22.24 21.51
N ALA A 88 2.81 -21.91 22.37
CA ALA A 88 4.07 -22.65 22.46
C ALA A 88 3.91 -24.03 23.14
N SER A 89 2.87 -24.20 23.98
CA SER A 89 2.60 -25.46 24.69
C SER A 89 1.67 -26.40 23.92
N GLY A 90 0.94 -25.91 22.91
CA GLY A 90 0.35 -26.74 21.87
C GLY A 90 1.43 -27.16 20.88
N GLU A 91 1.68 -28.46 20.74
CA GLU A 91 2.77 -29.02 19.93
C GLU A 91 2.95 -28.37 18.55
N SER A 92 3.99 -27.56 18.44
CA SER A 92 4.83 -27.52 17.25
C SER A 92 6.28 -27.48 17.72
N SER A 93 6.79 -28.67 18.05
CA SER A 93 8.21 -28.93 17.99
C SER A 93 8.72 -28.40 16.64
N ALA A 94 9.82 -27.66 16.66
CA ALA A 94 10.47 -27.07 15.50
C ALA A 94 10.70 -28.12 14.40
N ALA A 95 9.70 -28.32 13.54
CA ALA A 95 9.73 -29.22 12.40
C ALA A 95 10.23 -28.52 11.13
N HIS A 96 10.85 -27.35 11.26
CA HIS A 96 11.49 -26.64 10.14
C HIS A 96 12.89 -27.19 9.80
N ALA A 97 13.29 -28.33 10.39
CA ALA A 97 14.58 -28.99 10.10
C ALA A 97 14.45 -30.47 9.68
N ALA A 98 13.25 -30.99 9.39
CA ALA A 98 13.07 -32.38 8.96
C ALA A 98 12.43 -32.45 7.57
N GLN A 99 13.28 -32.52 6.55
CA GLN A 99 12.93 -32.89 5.17
C GLN A 99 12.02 -34.14 5.17
N PRO A 100 10.82 -34.12 4.56
CA PRO A 100 9.95 -35.29 4.55
C PRO A 100 10.58 -36.37 3.66
N ARG A 101 11.01 -37.49 4.26
CA ARG A 101 11.42 -38.67 3.49
C ARG A 101 10.20 -39.28 2.82
N ILE A 102 10.10 -39.08 1.51
CA ILE A 102 9.06 -39.67 0.67
C ILE A 102 9.23 -41.20 0.69
N ARG A 103 8.24 -41.92 1.23
CA ARG A 103 8.21 -43.40 1.22
C ARG A 103 7.95 -43.90 -0.21
N PRO A 104 8.63 -44.96 -0.67
CA PRO A 104 8.63 -45.40 -2.08
C PRO A 104 7.29 -46.01 -2.56
N GLY A 105 6.31 -46.21 -1.69
CA GLY A 105 5.01 -46.81 -2.03
C GLY A 105 4.05 -45.89 -2.82
N LYS A 106 4.35 -44.60 -3.00
CA LYS A 106 3.47 -43.64 -3.69
C LYS A 106 3.83 -43.34 -5.15
N ILE A 107 4.89 -43.94 -5.68
CA ILE A 107 5.37 -43.66 -7.05
C ILE A 107 4.48 -44.33 -8.12
N LEU A 108 3.72 -45.37 -7.78
CA LEU A 108 2.87 -46.07 -8.77
C LEU A 108 1.51 -45.36 -9.05
N ALA A 109 1.13 -44.36 -8.26
CA ALA A 109 -0.09 -43.57 -8.49
C ALA A 109 0.12 -42.34 -9.40
N GLY A 110 1.37 -41.98 -9.71
CA GLY A 110 1.69 -40.81 -10.54
C GLY A 110 1.56 -41.04 -12.05
N ILE A 111 1.69 -42.29 -12.51
CA ILE A 111 1.77 -42.60 -13.95
C ILE A 111 0.37 -42.56 -14.61
N ALA A 112 -0.70 -42.85 -13.87
CA ALA A 112 -2.07 -42.76 -14.38
C ALA A 112 -2.56 -41.30 -14.56
N GLY A 113 -2.01 -40.34 -13.81
CA GLY A 113 -2.39 -38.93 -13.91
C GLY A 113 -1.79 -38.18 -15.11
N PHE A 114 -0.69 -38.68 -15.67
CA PHE A 114 0.04 -38.01 -16.76
C PHE A 114 -0.65 -38.16 -18.13
N CYS A 115 -1.38 -39.26 -18.37
CA CYS A 115 -2.08 -39.49 -19.65
C CYS A 115 -3.31 -38.58 -19.86
N ALA A 116 -3.92 -38.05 -18.79
CA ALA A 116 -5.09 -37.19 -18.91
C ALA A 116 -4.74 -35.73 -19.32
N ALA A 117 -3.56 -35.24 -18.97
CA ALA A 117 -3.15 -33.86 -19.24
C ALA A 117 -2.82 -33.61 -20.73
N VAL A 118 -2.34 -34.62 -21.46
CA VAL A 118 -1.91 -34.46 -22.86
C VAL A 118 -3.10 -34.33 -23.83
N ALA A 119 -4.25 -34.94 -23.53
CA ALA A 119 -5.44 -34.86 -24.41
C ALA A 119 -6.16 -33.49 -24.37
N ALA A 120 -6.07 -32.76 -23.24
CA ALA A 120 -6.73 -31.45 -23.10
C ALA A 120 -6.02 -30.31 -23.85
N ILE A 121 -4.73 -30.48 -24.16
CA ILE A 121 -3.92 -29.45 -24.84
C ILE A 121 -4.26 -29.39 -26.35
N GLY A 122 -4.70 -30.50 -26.97
CA GLY A 122 -4.92 -30.56 -28.42
C GLY A 122 -6.19 -29.88 -28.95
N VAL A 123 -7.27 -29.80 -28.16
CA VAL A 123 -8.54 -29.20 -28.61
C VAL A 123 -8.52 -27.67 -28.45
N GLY A 124 -7.77 -27.15 -27.48
CA GLY A 124 -7.67 -25.70 -27.24
C GLY A 124 -6.96 -24.94 -28.36
N THR A 125 -5.98 -25.55 -29.05
CA THR A 125 -5.16 -24.86 -30.06
C THR A 125 -5.88 -24.62 -31.39
N ALA A 126 -6.90 -25.42 -31.74
CA ALA A 126 -7.60 -25.28 -33.02
C ALA A 126 -8.59 -24.08 -33.05
N ALA A 127 -9.09 -23.65 -31.90
CA ALA A 127 -10.02 -22.52 -31.81
C ALA A 127 -9.32 -21.14 -31.91
N LEU A 128 -8.01 -21.09 -31.63
CA LEU A 128 -7.22 -19.85 -31.65
C LEU A 128 -6.72 -19.45 -33.06
N VAL A 129 -6.75 -20.37 -34.03
CA VAL A 129 -6.21 -20.12 -35.39
C VAL A 129 -7.21 -19.38 -36.30
N THR A 130 -8.50 -19.34 -35.94
CA THR A 130 -9.57 -18.82 -36.82
C THR A 130 -10.18 -17.49 -36.37
N ALA A 131 -9.51 -16.72 -35.51
CA ALA A 131 -10.00 -15.40 -35.09
C ALA A 131 -9.49 -14.28 -36.04
N PRO A 132 -10.37 -13.43 -36.60
CA PRO A 132 -9.98 -12.26 -37.40
C PRO A 132 -9.20 -11.20 -36.58
N SER A 133 -8.33 -10.44 -37.27
CA SER A 133 -7.47 -9.37 -36.71
C SER A 133 -8.23 -8.13 -36.18
N PRO A 134 -7.58 -7.28 -35.34
CA PRO A 134 -8.16 -6.63 -34.16
C PRO A 134 -8.57 -5.15 -34.33
N ALA A 135 -9.48 -4.68 -33.48
CA ALA A 135 -9.75 -3.26 -33.24
C ALA A 135 -8.93 -2.74 -32.04
N PRO A 136 -8.41 -1.50 -32.08
CA PRO A 136 -7.50 -0.99 -31.05
C PRO A 136 -8.26 -0.50 -29.81
N SER A 137 -7.91 -1.04 -28.64
CA SER A 137 -8.34 -0.52 -27.33
C SER A 137 -7.14 -0.38 -26.39
N ALA A 138 -7.20 0.73 -25.64
CA ALA A 138 -6.20 1.37 -24.79
C ALA A 138 -5.63 0.48 -23.64
N PRO A 139 -4.56 0.93 -22.94
CA PRO A 139 -3.55 0.07 -22.35
C PRO A 139 -4.03 -0.78 -21.17
N THR A 140 -3.54 -2.01 -21.19
CA THR A 140 -3.58 -3.05 -20.17
C THR A 140 -2.72 -2.69 -18.95
N THR A 141 -3.32 -2.62 -17.77
CA THR A 141 -2.61 -2.89 -16.51
C THR A 141 -3.11 -4.22 -15.95
N ALA A 142 -2.25 -5.23 -16.08
CA ALA A 142 -2.38 -6.51 -15.41
C ALA A 142 -2.06 -6.35 -13.92
N MET A 143 -3.05 -6.52 -13.03
CA MET A 143 -2.85 -6.91 -11.63
C MET A 143 -4.12 -7.62 -11.12
N HIS A 144 -4.11 -8.95 -11.10
CA HIS A 144 -5.14 -9.75 -10.45
C HIS A 144 -4.50 -10.84 -9.59
N ILE A 145 -3.64 -10.45 -8.65
CA ILE A 145 -3.43 -11.15 -7.36
C ILE A 145 -3.10 -10.08 -6.30
N THR A 146 -4.11 -9.31 -5.93
CA THR A 146 -4.26 -8.70 -4.61
C THR A 146 -5.75 -8.78 -4.32
N VAL A 147 -6.16 -9.01 -3.08
CA VAL A 147 -7.52 -8.62 -2.68
C VAL A 147 -7.58 -7.10 -2.89
N SER A 148 -8.01 -6.68 -4.07
CA SER A 148 -8.21 -5.28 -4.41
C SER A 148 -9.39 -4.82 -3.58
N THR A 149 -9.12 -4.34 -2.36
CA THR A 149 -10.04 -3.38 -1.77
C THR A 149 -10.18 -2.26 -2.80
N PRO A 150 -11.37 -2.02 -3.37
CA PRO A 150 -11.57 -0.96 -4.34
C PRO A 150 -11.01 0.35 -3.75
N PRO A 151 -10.38 1.20 -4.58
CA PRO A 151 -9.90 2.49 -4.10
C PRO A 151 -11.05 3.20 -3.37
N PRO A 152 -10.80 3.81 -2.20
CA PRO A 152 -11.84 4.51 -1.46
C PRO A 152 -12.46 5.58 -2.37
N VAL A 153 -13.76 5.41 -2.65
CA VAL A 153 -14.56 6.36 -3.42
C VAL A 153 -15.42 7.18 -2.47
N ILE A 154 -15.71 8.41 -2.86
CA ILE A 154 -16.70 9.23 -2.16
C ILE A 154 -18.08 8.61 -2.44
N PRO A 155 -18.84 8.17 -1.43
CA PRO A 155 -20.13 7.50 -1.60
C PRO A 155 -21.27 8.50 -1.88
N LEU A 156 -21.00 9.53 -2.68
CA LEU A 156 -21.99 10.52 -3.11
C LEU A 156 -22.08 10.49 -4.64
N SER A 157 -23.31 10.56 -5.14
CA SER A 157 -23.55 10.76 -6.56
C SER A 157 -23.23 12.21 -6.96
N HIS A 158 -23.09 12.42 -8.27
CA HIS A 158 -22.92 13.75 -8.86
C HIS A 158 -24.00 14.74 -8.39
N GLU A 159 -25.27 14.35 -8.45
CA GLU A 159 -26.41 15.19 -8.05
C GLU A 159 -26.34 15.57 -6.56
N GLN A 160 -25.96 14.63 -5.69
CA GLN A 160 -25.81 14.91 -4.26
C GLN A 160 -24.70 15.92 -3.99
N ILE A 161 -23.60 15.86 -4.76
CA ILE A 161 -22.51 16.85 -4.66
C ILE A 161 -23.00 18.22 -5.11
N LEU A 162 -23.82 18.30 -6.16
CA LEU A 162 -24.40 19.57 -6.62
C LEU A 162 -25.41 20.14 -5.62
N GLU A 163 -26.20 19.31 -4.95
CA GLU A 163 -27.08 19.75 -3.87
C GLU A 163 -26.32 20.38 -2.71
N LEU A 164 -25.10 19.91 -2.39
CA LEU A 164 -24.27 20.50 -1.33
C LEU A 164 -23.86 21.93 -1.65
N LEU A 165 -23.67 22.26 -2.93
CA LEU A 165 -23.33 23.62 -3.37
C LEU A 165 -24.48 24.61 -3.13
N GLN A 166 -25.70 24.12 -2.96
CA GLN A 166 -26.89 24.94 -2.70
C GLN A 166 -27.17 25.11 -1.19
N ARG A 167 -26.38 24.46 -0.32
CA ARG A 167 -26.55 24.50 1.14
C ARG A 167 -25.37 25.23 1.79
N THR A 168 -25.58 25.72 3.01
CA THR A 168 -24.47 26.24 3.81
C THR A 168 -23.52 25.09 4.18
N PRO A 169 -22.19 25.25 4.02
CA PRO A 169 -21.22 24.24 4.40
C PRO A 169 -21.38 23.81 5.87
N ASP A 170 -21.59 22.52 6.08
CA ASP A 170 -21.66 21.90 7.41
C ASP A 170 -20.30 21.29 7.77
N TYR A 171 -19.68 21.80 8.83
CA TYR A 171 -18.38 21.32 9.32
C TYR A 171 -18.53 20.34 10.48
N GLY A 172 -19.75 19.96 10.82
CA GLY A 172 -20.08 19.22 12.03
C GLY A 172 -20.29 20.14 13.24
N PRO A 173 -20.41 19.54 14.45
CA PRO A 173 -20.60 20.29 15.68
C PRO A 173 -19.39 21.19 15.99
N VAL A 174 -19.59 22.20 16.83
CA VAL A 174 -18.58 23.24 17.13
C VAL A 174 -17.30 22.72 17.77
N ASP A 175 -17.33 21.53 18.37
CA ASP A 175 -16.21 20.81 18.96
C ASP A 175 -15.49 19.87 17.97
N ALA A 176 -16.00 19.72 16.73
CA ALA A 176 -15.35 18.95 15.69
C ALA A 176 -14.04 19.61 15.24
N ALA A 177 -13.01 18.80 14.96
CA ALA A 177 -11.67 19.27 14.65
C ALA A 177 -11.59 20.24 13.46
N LEU A 178 -12.49 20.13 12.47
CA LEU A 178 -12.53 21.00 11.29
C LEU A 178 -13.57 22.14 11.40
N ALA A 179 -14.23 22.30 12.55
CA ALA A 179 -15.09 23.45 12.83
C ALA A 179 -14.30 24.76 13.05
N ASP A 180 -13.02 24.67 13.45
CA ASP A 180 -12.11 25.82 13.57
C ASP A 180 -11.66 26.35 12.20
N PRO A 181 -11.91 27.64 11.87
CA PRO A 181 -11.46 28.26 10.62
C PRO A 181 -9.95 28.16 10.36
N SER A 182 -9.12 28.24 11.41
CA SER A 182 -7.65 28.20 11.27
C SER A 182 -7.18 26.83 10.81
N ARG A 183 -7.81 25.77 11.33
CA ARG A 183 -7.54 24.38 10.90
C ARG A 183 -7.98 24.14 9.46
N ARG A 184 -9.12 24.69 9.04
CA ARG A 184 -9.55 24.61 7.64
C ARG A 184 -8.59 25.30 6.68
N ALA A 185 -8.13 26.51 7.03
CA ALA A 185 -7.14 27.24 6.24
C ALA A 185 -5.82 26.46 6.10
N SER A 186 -5.37 25.80 7.17
CA SER A 186 -4.20 24.91 7.15
C SER A 186 -4.43 23.67 6.27
N CYS A 187 -5.59 23.02 6.40
CA CYS A 187 -5.98 21.87 5.57
C CYS A 187 -6.01 22.23 4.07
N LEU A 188 -6.61 23.37 3.71
CA LEU A 188 -6.62 23.88 2.33
C LEU A 188 -5.21 24.11 1.80
N SER A 189 -4.32 24.68 2.62
CA SER A 189 -2.91 24.88 2.27
C SER A 189 -2.21 23.54 1.98
N GLY A 190 -2.47 22.51 2.79
CA GLY A 190 -1.96 21.15 2.55
C GLY A 190 -2.52 20.50 1.29
N LEU A 191 -3.76 20.81 0.91
CA LEU A 191 -4.38 20.37 -0.34
C LEU A 191 -3.92 21.16 -1.58
N GLY A 192 -3.02 22.15 -1.41
CA GLY A 192 -2.51 22.98 -2.50
C GLY A 192 -3.36 24.20 -2.85
N TYR A 193 -4.38 24.52 -2.03
CA TYR A 193 -5.22 25.69 -2.21
C TYR A 193 -4.76 26.85 -1.32
N PRO A 194 -4.93 28.12 -1.75
CA PRO A 194 -4.77 29.25 -0.86
C PRO A 194 -5.61 29.09 0.42
N ALA A 195 -5.05 29.49 1.57
CA ALA A 195 -5.74 29.48 2.87
C ALA A 195 -7.06 30.28 2.87
N SER A 196 -7.21 31.24 1.96
CA SER A 196 -8.40 32.05 1.74
C SER A 196 -9.41 31.45 0.77
N THR A 197 -9.16 30.26 0.24
CA THR A 197 -10.08 29.60 -0.72
C THR A 197 -11.43 29.37 -0.06
N GLN A 198 -12.48 29.82 -0.74
CA GLN A 198 -13.85 29.61 -0.28
C GLN A 198 -14.25 28.16 -0.47
N ILE A 199 -14.66 27.52 0.62
CA ILE A 199 -15.28 26.19 0.59
C ILE A 199 -16.73 26.37 0.15
N LEU A 200 -17.08 25.79 -0.99
CA LEU A 200 -18.39 25.91 -1.62
C LEU A 200 -19.43 24.98 -0.97
N GLY A 201 -18.97 23.86 -0.40
CA GLY A 201 -19.81 22.90 0.31
C GLY A 201 -18.98 22.07 1.27
N ALA A 202 -19.58 21.69 2.40
CA ALA A 202 -18.97 20.76 3.33
C ALA A 202 -20.03 19.90 4.01
N GLN A 203 -19.69 18.66 4.34
CA GLN A 203 -20.47 17.84 5.26
C GLN A 203 -19.60 16.73 5.88
N PRO A 204 -19.91 16.26 7.11
CA PRO A 204 -19.30 15.05 7.65
C PRO A 204 -19.59 13.83 6.77
N ILE A 205 -18.60 12.96 6.57
CA ILE A 205 -18.74 11.75 5.76
C ILE A 205 -17.89 10.60 6.33
N GLY A 206 -18.32 9.37 6.09
CA GLY A 206 -17.52 8.17 6.38
C GLY A 206 -17.01 7.54 5.10
N ILE A 207 -15.71 7.29 4.99
CA ILE A 207 -15.10 6.54 3.89
C ILE A 207 -14.57 5.22 4.46
N ASN A 208 -15.18 4.09 4.12
CA ASN A 208 -14.78 2.76 4.63
C ASN A 208 -14.64 2.73 6.17
N ALA A 209 -15.66 3.21 6.88
CA ALA A 209 -15.69 3.35 8.35
C ALA A 209 -14.65 4.31 8.96
N ARG A 210 -13.96 5.12 8.15
CA ARG A 210 -13.11 6.22 8.62
C ARG A 210 -13.92 7.52 8.63
N PRO A 211 -14.12 8.16 9.79
CA PRO A 211 -14.78 9.45 9.85
C PRO A 211 -13.91 10.52 9.20
N GLY A 212 -14.54 11.39 8.42
CA GLY A 212 -13.89 12.48 7.74
C GLY A 212 -14.87 13.61 7.44
N LEU A 213 -14.36 14.64 6.77
CA LEU A 213 -15.12 15.77 6.29
C LEU A 213 -14.98 15.86 4.77
N LEU A 214 -16.11 15.95 4.08
CA LEU A 214 -16.15 16.25 2.68
C LEU A 214 -16.03 17.76 2.49
N LEU A 215 -15.11 18.19 1.63
CA LEU A 215 -14.87 19.57 1.24
C LEU A 215 -15.06 19.70 -0.27
N VAL A 216 -15.89 20.64 -0.68
CA VAL A 216 -16.08 21.01 -2.09
C VAL A 216 -15.48 22.39 -2.30
N VAL A 217 -14.52 22.48 -3.22
CA VAL A 217 -13.78 23.72 -3.54
C VAL A 217 -13.81 23.97 -5.05
N PRO A 218 -13.50 25.20 -5.52
CA PRO A 218 -13.35 25.46 -6.94
C PRO A 218 -12.32 24.50 -7.57
N GLY A 219 -12.64 23.92 -8.72
CA GLY A 219 -11.70 23.11 -9.49
C GLY A 219 -10.84 23.97 -10.43
N ASP A 220 -10.06 23.31 -11.29
CA ASP A 220 -9.14 23.98 -12.24
C ASP A 220 -9.87 24.83 -13.29
N GLY A 221 -11.13 24.50 -13.60
CA GLY A 221 -11.98 25.21 -14.54
C GLY A 221 -13.15 25.94 -13.89
N PRO A 222 -13.69 26.99 -14.54
CA PRO A 222 -14.77 27.83 -14.01
C PRO A 222 -16.08 27.09 -13.79
N ASP A 223 -16.27 25.92 -14.42
CA ASP A 223 -17.44 25.05 -14.29
C ASP A 223 -17.07 23.69 -13.69
N THR A 224 -16.00 23.64 -12.89
CA THR A 224 -15.60 22.43 -12.19
C THR A 224 -15.50 22.68 -10.69
N VAL A 225 -15.72 21.63 -9.91
CA VAL A 225 -15.44 21.59 -8.49
C VAL A 225 -14.58 20.37 -8.19
N ALA A 226 -13.63 20.56 -7.28
CA ALA A 226 -12.88 19.47 -6.69
C ALA A 226 -13.51 19.10 -5.35
N VAL A 227 -13.64 17.80 -5.12
CA VAL A 227 -14.26 17.23 -3.93
C VAL A 227 -13.24 16.37 -3.23
N TYR A 228 -12.99 16.66 -1.96
CA TYR A 228 -12.03 15.95 -1.13
C TYR A 228 -12.72 15.42 0.11
N ALA A 229 -12.56 14.13 0.42
CA ALA A 229 -12.87 13.59 1.73
C ALA A 229 -11.56 13.54 2.53
N VAL A 230 -11.46 14.32 3.59
CA VAL A 230 -10.25 14.40 4.44
C VAL A 230 -10.54 13.84 5.83
N ALA A 231 -9.51 13.30 6.48
CA ALA A 231 -9.60 12.88 7.87
C ALA A 231 -9.71 14.10 8.81
N LEU A 232 -10.19 13.86 10.03
CA LEU A 232 -10.43 14.91 11.03
C LEU A 232 -9.14 15.60 11.52
N ASN A 233 -7.97 15.00 11.31
CA ASN A 233 -6.66 15.55 11.64
C ASN A 233 -6.04 16.39 10.50
N CYS A 234 -6.80 16.70 9.44
CA CYS A 234 -6.27 17.43 8.27
C CYS A 234 -5.58 18.75 8.67
N SER A 235 -4.38 18.94 8.14
CA SER A 235 -3.52 20.11 8.33
C SER A 235 -2.62 20.30 7.11
N ALA A 236 -1.84 21.38 7.11
CA ALA A 236 -0.86 21.62 6.05
C ALA A 236 0.24 20.54 5.97
N ALA A 237 0.54 19.86 7.09
CA ALA A 237 1.59 18.84 7.17
C ALA A 237 1.07 17.42 6.89
N ASP A 238 -0.20 17.17 7.17
CA ASP A 238 -0.88 15.90 6.91
C ASP A 238 -2.33 16.20 6.50
N THR A 239 -2.62 16.02 5.22
CA THR A 239 -3.97 16.27 4.69
C THR A 239 -4.95 15.16 5.07
N GLY A 240 -4.44 13.98 5.47
CA GLY A 240 -5.28 12.82 5.76
C GLY A 240 -6.29 12.51 4.66
N LEU A 241 -5.91 12.70 3.38
CA LEU A 241 -6.83 12.54 2.24
C LEU A 241 -7.34 11.09 2.15
N LEU A 242 -8.65 10.92 2.31
CA LEU A 242 -9.33 9.62 2.26
C LEU A 242 -9.80 9.27 0.84
N ALA A 243 -10.30 10.26 0.09
CA ALA A 243 -10.73 10.11 -1.29
C ALA A 243 -10.83 11.48 -1.96
N SER A 244 -10.72 11.53 -3.30
CA SER A 244 -10.96 12.75 -4.07
C SER A 244 -11.65 12.46 -5.39
N THR A 245 -12.44 13.42 -5.88
CA THR A 245 -13.01 13.39 -7.22
C THR A 245 -13.20 14.80 -7.75
N THR A 246 -13.38 14.93 -9.06
CA THR A 246 -13.69 16.19 -9.74
C THR A 246 -15.04 16.07 -10.44
N VAL A 247 -15.85 17.11 -10.31
CA VAL A 247 -17.22 17.13 -10.80
C VAL A 247 -17.46 18.39 -11.63
N ALA A 248 -18.10 18.27 -12.78
CA ALA A 248 -18.58 19.41 -13.55
C ALA A 248 -19.78 20.06 -12.84
N ARG A 249 -19.82 21.39 -12.74
CA ARG A 249 -21.02 22.13 -12.36
C ARG A 249 -21.91 22.24 -13.59
N ALA A 250 -23.19 21.89 -13.43
CA ALA A 250 -24.17 22.17 -14.46
C ALA A 250 -24.25 23.70 -14.66
N THR A 251 -23.94 24.16 -15.87
CA THR A 251 -24.17 25.55 -16.26
C THR A 251 -25.67 25.77 -16.35
N GLY A 252 -26.25 26.51 -15.39
CA GLY A 252 -27.62 26.99 -15.51
C GLY A 252 -27.74 27.81 -16.79
N SER A 253 -28.57 27.33 -17.72
CA SER A 253 -29.05 28.08 -18.88
C SER A 253 -30.35 28.79 -18.54
#